data_AF-A0A0N4XB35-F1
#
_entry.id   AF-A0A0N4XB35-F1
#
_cell.length_a   1.000
_cell.length_b   1.000
_cell.length_c   1.000
_cell.angle_alpha   90.00
_cell.angle_beta   90.00
_cell.angle_gamma   90.00
#
_symmetry.space_group_name_H-M   'P 1'
#
loop_
_entity.id
_entity.type
_entity.pdbx_description
1 polymer ?
#
loop_
_entity_poly.entity_id
_entity_poly.type
_entity_poly.pdbx_seq_one_letter_code
_entity_poly.pdbx_strand_id
1 'polypeptide(L)'
;MSPSDVIQVINLENTHIITAIETQGRYGNGTGREFVAEYMIDYLRPGSKWIRYVNRTGHTIMTGNSDTTSAVMRVLNPPLFASKLRIVPHSKQTRTICLRAELHGCLHKDGLLYYATIPGGSRVGNVDFRDTTFENTDLYTETGIKRGLGLLSDGYIAESSPFDESNQNGSWIGWSRHHTEGMVTLLFEFDQLRNFSEIVLVAYGRLSNIDVIFRNDYRIPLHRRMAKKIRVTLWFANDWIFLTEVHFSSGLFEILIFLDKLYMQG
;
A
#
# COMPACT_ATOMS: atom_id res chain seq x y z
N MET A 1 -16.51 19.07 -6.15
CA MET A 1 -15.14 19.56 -6.41
C MET A 1 -15.12 20.13 -7.81
N SER A 2 -14.82 21.42 -7.93
CA SER A 2 -14.68 22.06 -9.24
C SER A 2 -13.39 21.56 -9.90
N PRO A 3 -13.35 21.34 -11.22
CA PRO A 3 -12.11 21.02 -11.96
C PRO A 3 -11.00 22.09 -11.80
N SER A 4 -11.33 23.28 -11.30
CA SER A 4 -10.39 24.39 -11.05
C SER A 4 -9.46 24.21 -9.83
N ASP A 5 -9.68 23.18 -9.00
CA ASP A 5 -9.02 23.07 -7.69
C ASP A 5 -7.84 22.06 -7.69
N VAL A 6 -7.44 21.54 -8.86
CA VAL A 6 -6.32 20.60 -9.00
C VAL A 6 -5.16 21.32 -9.70
N ILE A 7 -4.02 21.45 -9.03
CA ILE A 7 -2.85 22.14 -9.63
C ILE A 7 -2.23 21.30 -10.74
N GLN A 8 -2.00 20.01 -10.48
CA GLN A 8 -1.22 19.18 -11.38
C GLN A 8 -1.51 17.70 -11.17
N VAL A 9 -1.67 16.98 -12.29
CA VAL A 9 -1.67 15.51 -12.32
C VAL A 9 -0.27 15.07 -12.74
N ILE A 10 0.37 14.26 -11.91
CA ILE A 10 1.68 13.67 -12.14
C ILE A 10 1.46 12.22 -12.60
N ASN A 11 1.95 11.89 -13.79
CA ASN A 11 1.90 10.54 -14.34
C ASN A 11 3.26 9.87 -14.18
N LEU A 12 3.30 8.74 -13.47
CA LEU A 12 4.54 8.01 -13.18
C LEU A 12 4.78 6.85 -14.15
N GLU A 13 3.85 6.63 -15.10
CA GLU A 13 3.80 5.53 -16.08
C GLU A 13 3.64 4.14 -15.46
N ASN A 14 4.51 3.78 -14.51
CA ASN A 14 4.48 2.56 -13.72
C ASN A 14 4.07 2.84 -12.27
N THR A 15 3.63 1.81 -11.55
CA THR A 15 3.35 1.91 -10.11
C THR A 15 4.65 2.09 -9.33
N HIS A 16 4.73 3.13 -8.52
CA HIS A 16 5.84 3.42 -7.61
C HIS A 16 5.39 3.35 -6.16
N ILE A 17 6.32 3.06 -5.26
CA ILE A 17 6.20 3.26 -3.82
C ILE A 17 6.74 4.67 -3.51
N ILE A 18 5.87 5.60 -3.18
CA ILE A 18 6.19 6.99 -2.85
C ILE A 18 6.25 7.11 -1.32
N THR A 19 7.41 7.48 -0.79
CA THR A 19 7.69 7.54 0.65
C THR A 19 7.73 8.96 1.18
N ALA A 20 7.98 9.95 0.32
CA ALA A 20 7.89 11.35 0.69
C ALA A 20 7.52 12.22 -0.50
N ILE A 21 7.01 13.41 -0.18
CA ILE A 21 6.75 14.49 -1.13
C ILE A 21 7.45 15.74 -0.63
N GLU A 22 8.07 16.47 -1.54
CA GLU A 22 8.71 17.74 -1.25
C GLU A 22 8.04 18.85 -2.04
N THR A 23 7.63 19.92 -1.36
CA THR A 23 6.93 21.05 -1.98
C THR A 23 7.72 22.34 -1.81
N GLN A 24 7.65 23.23 -2.79
CA GLN A 24 8.28 24.55 -2.78
C GLN A 24 7.40 25.58 -3.49
N GLY A 25 7.41 26.82 -2.98
CA GLY A 25 6.70 27.95 -3.62
C GLY A 25 7.43 28.53 -4.83
N ARG A 26 6.92 29.65 -5.35
CA ARG A 26 7.53 30.37 -6.49
C ARG A 26 8.68 31.27 -6.01
N TYR A 27 9.92 30.95 -6.37
CA TYR A 27 11.08 31.75 -5.93
C TYR A 27 11.17 33.16 -6.58
N GLY A 28 10.73 33.33 -7.84
CA GLY A 28 10.46 34.63 -8.47
C GLY A 28 11.51 35.74 -8.31
N ASN A 29 12.79 35.42 -8.09
CA ASN A 29 13.85 36.40 -7.74
C ASN A 29 13.47 37.33 -6.57
N GLY A 30 12.78 36.81 -5.55
CA GLY A 30 12.33 37.58 -4.38
C GLY A 30 11.00 38.33 -4.57
N THR A 31 10.42 38.32 -5.77
CA THR A 31 9.06 38.86 -6.02
C THR A 31 7.95 37.83 -5.86
N GLY A 32 8.33 36.55 -5.71
CA GLY A 32 7.41 35.44 -5.45
C GLY A 32 6.66 35.62 -4.14
N ARG A 33 5.33 35.49 -4.18
CA ARG A 33 4.47 35.52 -2.99
C ARG A 33 3.62 34.27 -2.83
N GLU A 34 3.62 33.40 -3.84
CA GLU A 34 2.69 32.29 -3.97
C GLU A 34 3.34 30.96 -3.55
N PHE A 35 2.69 30.26 -2.64
CA PHE A 35 3.07 28.93 -2.16
C PHE A 35 1.82 28.17 -1.69
N VAL A 36 1.94 26.86 -1.51
CA VAL A 36 0.86 26.04 -0.94
C VAL A 36 1.08 25.85 0.56
N ALA A 37 0.17 26.36 1.39
CA ALA A 37 0.29 26.26 2.85
C ALA A 37 -0.18 24.90 3.37
N GLU A 38 -1.24 24.37 2.78
CA GLU A 38 -1.82 23.08 3.10
C GLU A 38 -2.26 22.40 1.81
N TYR A 39 -2.16 21.08 1.75
CA TYR A 39 -2.60 20.31 0.59
C TYR A 39 -3.05 18.92 1.00
N MET A 40 -3.78 18.27 0.11
CA MET A 40 -4.18 16.87 0.20
C MET A 40 -3.57 16.14 -0.99
N ILE A 41 -3.48 14.82 -0.90
CA ILE A 41 -2.98 13.97 -1.98
C ILE A 41 -4.11 13.05 -2.43
N ASP A 42 -4.41 13.05 -3.73
CA ASP A 42 -5.19 11.99 -4.34
C ASP A 42 -4.28 11.18 -5.27
N TYR A 43 -4.46 9.86 -5.31
CA TYR A 43 -3.63 8.98 -6.13
C TYR A 43 -4.46 7.91 -6.84
N LEU A 44 -3.86 7.32 -7.87
CA LEU A 44 -4.42 6.23 -8.65
C LEU A 44 -3.46 5.05 -8.65
N ARG A 45 -4.04 3.85 -8.59
CA ARG A 45 -3.39 2.61 -8.99
C ARG A 45 -4.08 2.05 -10.24
N PRO A 46 -3.40 1.20 -11.03
CA PRO A 46 -4.04 0.52 -12.15
C PRO A 46 -5.35 -0.16 -11.72
N GLY A 47 -6.47 0.23 -12.35
CA GLY A 47 -7.79 -0.29 -12.03
C GLY A 47 -8.51 0.37 -10.85
N SER A 48 -7.96 1.43 -10.25
CA SER A 48 -8.64 2.22 -9.20
C SER A 48 -9.29 3.50 -9.73
N LYS A 49 -10.22 4.06 -8.94
CA LYS A 49 -10.58 5.48 -8.99
C LYS A 49 -9.59 6.29 -8.15
N TRP A 50 -9.68 7.62 -8.18
CA TRP A 50 -8.89 8.49 -7.31
C TRP A 50 -9.16 8.13 -5.84
N ILE A 51 -8.09 7.82 -5.10
CA ILE A 51 -8.14 7.52 -3.67
C ILE A 51 -7.53 8.71 -2.94
N ARG A 52 -8.21 9.20 -1.89
CA ARG A 52 -7.68 10.22 -1.00
C ARG A 52 -6.67 9.56 -0.05
N TYR A 53 -5.44 10.07 -0.03
CA TYR A 53 -4.46 9.67 0.98
C TYR A 53 -4.92 10.09 2.38
N VAL A 54 -4.79 9.16 3.31
CA VAL A 54 -5.02 9.33 4.73
C VAL A 54 -3.77 8.83 5.43
N ASN A 55 -3.15 9.64 6.27
CA ASN A 55 -1.99 9.20 7.03
C ASN A 55 -2.41 8.23 8.17
N ARG A 56 -1.43 7.60 8.83
CA ARG A 56 -1.67 6.65 9.93
C ARG A 56 -2.48 7.23 11.09
N THR A 57 -2.49 8.56 11.28
CA THR A 57 -3.28 9.24 12.31
C THR A 57 -4.70 9.62 11.85
N GLY A 58 -5.11 9.24 10.64
CA GLY A 58 -6.44 9.55 10.10
C GLY A 58 -6.58 10.94 9.45
N HIS A 59 -5.49 11.70 9.30
CA HIS A 59 -5.51 13.03 8.70
C HIS A 59 -5.28 12.98 7.19
N THR A 60 -6.05 13.80 6.46
CA THR A 60 -5.96 13.94 5.00
C THR A 60 -5.22 15.21 4.55
N ILE A 61 -5.16 16.21 5.43
CA ILE A 61 -4.51 17.50 5.17
C ILE A 61 -3.05 17.40 5.61
N MET A 62 -2.15 17.75 4.69
CA MET A 62 -0.72 17.83 4.86
C MET A 62 -0.32 19.30 4.95
N THR A 63 0.57 19.61 5.89
CA THR A 63 1.18 20.95 6.00
C THR A 63 2.23 21.11 4.91
N GLY A 64 2.12 22.14 4.08
CA GLY A 64 3.08 22.49 3.04
C GLY A 64 4.08 23.56 3.50
N ASN A 65 4.21 24.60 2.68
CA ASN A 65 5.20 25.66 2.82
C ASN A 65 4.68 26.81 3.70
N SER A 66 5.59 27.49 4.40
CA SER A 66 5.34 28.75 5.11
C SER A 66 5.94 29.97 4.40
N ASP A 67 6.71 29.74 3.33
CA ASP A 67 7.38 30.76 2.53
C ASP A 67 7.48 30.30 1.05
N THR A 68 8.08 31.12 0.19
CA THR A 68 8.21 30.82 -1.24
C THR A 68 9.52 30.13 -1.64
N THR A 69 10.47 30.01 -0.73
CA THR A 69 11.87 29.70 -1.05
C THR A 69 12.34 28.38 -0.45
N SER A 70 11.86 28.02 0.73
CA SER A 70 12.24 26.82 1.46
C SER A 70 11.48 25.62 0.88
N ALA A 71 12.23 24.57 0.55
CA ALA A 71 11.63 23.29 0.20
C ALA A 71 11.23 22.55 1.47
N VAL A 72 10.00 22.01 1.50
CA VAL A 72 9.45 21.33 2.66
C VAL A 72 9.16 19.89 2.28
N MET A 73 9.90 18.96 2.89
CA MET A 73 9.69 17.53 2.72
C MET A 73 8.71 16.99 3.76
N ARG A 74 7.75 16.18 3.31
CA ARG A 74 6.79 15.44 4.14
C ARG A 74 6.88 13.96 3.85
N VAL A 75 7.22 13.19 4.88
CA VAL A 75 7.19 11.73 4.84
C VAL A 75 5.75 11.25 4.82
N LEU A 76 5.48 10.26 3.98
CA LEU A 76 4.20 9.57 3.86
C LEU A 76 4.25 8.30 4.71
N ASN A 77 3.32 8.20 5.66
CA ASN A 77 3.14 7.04 6.51
C ASN A 77 1.63 6.76 6.61
N PRO A 78 1.13 5.70 5.95
CA PRO A 78 1.89 4.71 5.17
C PRO A 78 2.42 5.26 3.84
N PRO A 79 3.43 4.62 3.21
CA PRO A 79 3.85 4.94 1.84
C PRO A 79 2.70 4.79 0.84
N LEU A 80 2.73 5.58 -0.24
CA LEU A 80 1.73 5.54 -1.31
C LEU A 80 2.17 4.62 -2.44
N PHE A 81 1.29 3.73 -2.87
CA PHE A 81 1.48 2.93 -4.08
C PHE A 81 0.66 3.58 -5.19
N ALA A 82 1.32 4.20 -6.17
CA ALA A 82 0.63 5.02 -7.17
C ALA A 82 1.28 4.93 -8.57
N SER A 83 0.44 4.91 -9.61
CA SER A 83 0.84 5.12 -11.00
C SER A 83 0.55 6.55 -11.48
N LYS A 84 -0.38 7.25 -10.81
CA LYS A 84 -0.59 8.70 -10.95
C LYS A 84 -0.89 9.29 -9.58
N LEU A 85 -0.52 10.55 -9.38
CA LEU A 85 -1.01 11.32 -8.24
C LEU A 85 -1.38 12.74 -8.64
N ARG A 86 -2.13 13.41 -7.77
CA ARG A 86 -2.35 14.85 -7.85
C ARG A 86 -2.26 15.46 -6.46
N ILE A 87 -1.71 16.67 -6.43
CA ILE A 87 -1.64 17.49 -5.23
C ILE A 87 -2.84 18.44 -5.30
N VAL A 88 -3.70 18.35 -4.29
CA VAL A 88 -4.94 19.11 -4.19
C VAL A 88 -4.77 20.17 -3.10
N PRO A 89 -4.60 21.45 -3.47
CA PRO A 89 -4.45 22.52 -2.50
C PRO A 89 -5.60 22.58 -1.53
N HIS A 90 -5.28 22.90 -0.29
CA HIS A 90 -6.25 23.20 0.74
C HIS A 90 -5.98 24.63 1.23
N SER A 91 -6.99 25.49 1.14
CA SER A 91 -6.89 26.84 1.69
C SER A 91 -8.27 27.29 2.17
N LYS A 92 -8.31 27.90 3.34
CA LYS A 92 -9.52 28.52 3.90
C LYS A 92 -9.86 29.84 3.22
N GLN A 93 -8.93 30.44 2.48
CA GLN A 93 -9.08 31.73 1.80
C GLN A 93 -8.67 31.61 0.33
N THR A 94 -9.32 32.36 -0.54
CA THR A 94 -8.92 32.45 -1.95
C THR A 94 -7.58 33.15 -2.06
N ARG A 95 -6.56 32.44 -2.53
CA ARG A 95 -5.21 32.97 -2.78
C ARG A 95 -4.67 32.34 -4.05
N THR A 96 -3.88 33.10 -4.80
CA THR A 96 -3.08 32.53 -5.89
C THR A 96 -2.02 31.63 -5.28
N ILE A 97 -1.93 30.41 -5.79
CA ILE A 97 -0.99 29.38 -5.33
C ILE A 97 -0.04 29.03 -6.46
N CYS A 98 1.19 28.74 -6.10
CA CYS A 98 2.19 28.18 -6.99
C CYS A 98 2.85 27.00 -6.28
N LEU A 99 3.14 25.96 -7.04
CA LEU A 99 3.68 24.72 -6.51
C LEU A 99 4.78 24.22 -7.43
N ARG A 100 5.93 23.94 -6.84
CA ARG A 100 6.94 23.02 -7.36
C ARG A 100 6.92 21.82 -6.44
N ALA A 101 6.91 20.62 -7.01
CA ALA A 101 6.83 19.39 -6.24
C ALA A 101 7.82 18.36 -6.76
N GLU A 102 8.44 17.64 -5.84
CA GLU A 102 9.31 16.49 -6.09
C GLU A 102 8.75 15.29 -5.33
N LEU A 103 8.86 14.09 -5.91
CA LEU A 103 8.38 12.85 -5.32
C LEU A 103 9.56 11.95 -5.01
N HIS A 104 9.61 11.44 -3.79
CA HIS A 104 10.67 10.56 -3.33
C HIS A 104 10.11 9.15 -3.18
N GLY A 105 10.78 8.17 -3.79
CA GLY A 105 10.27 6.80 -3.84
C GLY A 105 11.10 5.88 -4.73
N CYS A 106 10.54 4.71 -5.02
CA CYS A 106 11.14 3.73 -5.92
C CYS A 106 10.07 3.01 -6.76
N LEU A 107 10.49 2.35 -7.84
CA LEU A 107 9.60 1.51 -8.63
C LEU A 107 9.05 0.36 -7.77
N HIS A 108 7.74 0.11 -7.83
CA HIS A 108 7.13 -0.99 -7.08
C HIS A 108 7.38 -2.33 -7.79
N LYS A 109 8.50 -2.98 -7.45
CA LYS A 109 8.94 -4.21 -8.11
C LYS A 109 8.08 -5.43 -7.79
N ASP A 110 7.51 -5.51 -6.59
CA ASP A 110 6.71 -6.67 -6.16
C ASP A 110 5.38 -6.76 -6.92
N GLY A 111 4.86 -5.62 -7.38
CA GLY A 111 3.68 -5.50 -8.23
C GLY A 111 2.36 -5.78 -7.54
N LEU A 112 2.33 -5.90 -6.22
CA LEU A 112 1.11 -6.00 -5.44
C LEU A 112 0.28 -4.71 -5.63
N LEU A 113 -0.95 -4.85 -6.11
CA LEU A 113 -1.86 -3.72 -6.26
C LEU A 113 -2.90 -3.67 -5.16
N TYR A 114 -3.41 -4.83 -4.76
CA TYR A 114 -4.50 -4.96 -3.80
C TYR A 114 -4.39 -6.29 -3.05
N TYR A 115 -4.79 -6.29 -1.78
CA TYR A 115 -5.21 -7.49 -1.09
C TYR A 115 -6.63 -7.37 -0.55
N ALA A 116 -7.22 -8.53 -0.25
CA ALA A 116 -8.48 -8.69 0.45
C ALA A 116 -8.37 -9.83 1.46
N THR A 117 -9.09 -9.74 2.56
CA THR A 117 -9.07 -10.74 3.63
C THR A 117 -10.50 -11.20 3.93
N ILE A 118 -10.68 -12.51 4.11
CA ILE A 118 -11.99 -13.15 4.29
C ILE A 118 -11.90 -14.15 5.45
N PRO A 119 -12.53 -13.87 6.60
CA PRO A 119 -13.11 -12.57 6.96
C PRO A 119 -12.04 -11.50 7.18
N GLY A 120 -12.47 -10.25 7.37
CA GLY A 120 -11.59 -9.18 7.84
C GLY A 120 -11.01 -9.46 9.24
N GLY A 121 -10.10 -8.60 9.68
CA GLY A 121 -9.55 -8.67 11.03
C GLY A 121 -10.64 -8.72 12.11
N SER A 122 -10.37 -9.43 13.19
CA SER A 122 -11.33 -9.72 14.26
C SER A 122 -11.31 -8.65 15.35
N ARG A 123 -12.50 -8.33 15.85
CA ARG A 123 -12.70 -7.56 17.07
C ARG A 123 -13.37 -8.45 18.11
N VAL A 124 -12.70 -8.68 19.24
CA VAL A 124 -13.18 -9.57 20.31
C VAL A 124 -13.11 -8.83 21.64
N GLY A 125 -14.26 -8.55 22.24
CA GLY A 125 -14.32 -7.73 23.46
C GLY A 125 -13.73 -6.34 23.23
N ASN A 126 -12.69 -5.98 24.00
CA ASN A 126 -12.04 -4.68 23.95
C ASN A 126 -10.83 -4.64 22.99
N VAL A 127 -10.41 -5.76 22.41
CA VAL A 127 -9.32 -5.80 21.42
C VAL A 127 -9.87 -5.76 20.00
N ASP A 128 -9.25 -4.95 19.14
CA ASP A 128 -9.67 -4.73 17.76
C ASP A 128 -8.46 -4.82 16.83
N PHE A 129 -8.30 -5.98 16.18
CA PHE A 129 -7.19 -6.25 15.26
C PHE A 129 -7.64 -6.14 13.79
N ARG A 130 -8.62 -5.28 13.52
CA ARG A 130 -8.94 -4.85 12.16
C ARG A 130 -7.79 -4.00 11.62
N ASP A 131 -7.66 -4.03 10.31
CA ASP A 131 -6.68 -3.22 9.60
C ASP A 131 -7.02 -1.73 9.71
N THR A 132 -6.30 -1.03 10.59
CA THR A 132 -6.55 0.38 10.91
C THR A 132 -6.08 1.33 9.81
N THR A 133 -5.17 0.87 8.96
CA THR A 133 -4.64 1.65 7.82
C THR A 133 -5.26 1.24 6.49
N PHE A 134 -6.23 0.31 6.49
CA PHE A 134 -6.83 -0.17 5.26
C PHE A 134 -7.47 0.98 4.51
N GLU A 135 -7.02 1.16 3.28
CA GLU A 135 -7.42 2.31 2.49
C GLU A 135 -8.94 2.41 2.34
N ASN A 136 -9.44 3.63 2.44
CA ASN A 136 -10.85 3.88 2.21
C ASN A 136 -11.17 3.96 0.71
N THR A 137 -11.14 2.80 0.06
CA THR A 137 -11.45 2.67 -1.38
C THR A 137 -12.86 2.11 -1.60
N ASP A 138 -13.45 2.44 -2.76
CA ASP A 138 -14.65 1.76 -3.27
C ASP A 138 -14.27 0.59 -4.20
N LEU A 139 -13.24 -0.17 -3.82
CA LEU A 139 -12.76 -1.30 -4.60
C LEU A 139 -13.21 -2.61 -3.98
N TYR A 140 -13.78 -3.46 -4.81
CA TYR A 140 -14.28 -4.76 -4.42
C TYR A 140 -13.77 -5.83 -5.39
N THR A 141 -13.59 -7.05 -4.90
CA THR A 141 -13.41 -8.24 -5.73
C THR A 141 -14.70 -8.54 -6.49
N GLU A 142 -14.61 -9.45 -7.48
CA GLU A 142 -15.78 -9.96 -8.22
C GLU A 142 -16.84 -10.60 -7.29
N THR A 143 -16.42 -11.09 -6.13
CA THR A 143 -17.28 -11.69 -5.10
C THR A 143 -17.76 -10.68 -4.05
N GLY A 144 -17.55 -9.38 -4.27
CA GLY A 144 -18.04 -8.31 -3.37
C GLY A 144 -17.20 -8.09 -2.11
N ILE A 145 -15.97 -8.57 -2.05
CA ILE A 145 -15.09 -8.38 -0.89
C ILE A 145 -14.27 -7.10 -1.07
N LYS A 146 -14.26 -6.21 -0.07
CA LYS A 146 -13.47 -4.98 -0.13
C LYS A 146 -11.98 -5.31 -0.32
N ARG A 147 -11.30 -4.61 -1.22
CA ARG A 147 -9.88 -4.80 -1.52
C ARG A 147 -9.14 -3.46 -1.50
N GLY A 148 -7.86 -3.49 -1.18
CA GLY A 148 -7.05 -2.29 -0.98
C GLY A 148 -5.66 -2.67 -0.50
N LEU A 149 -4.90 -1.68 -0.05
CA LEU A 149 -3.67 -1.86 0.71
C LEU A 149 -3.86 -1.33 2.14
N GLY A 150 -2.96 -1.69 3.03
CA GLY A 150 -3.02 -1.42 4.46
C GLY A 150 -1.85 -2.11 5.16
N LEU A 151 -2.05 -2.55 6.40
CA LEU A 151 -0.97 -3.03 7.27
C LEU A 151 -0.12 -4.15 6.64
N LEU A 152 -0.70 -5.07 5.87
CA LEU A 152 0.06 -6.19 5.26
C LEU A 152 0.97 -5.80 4.09
N SER A 153 1.20 -4.50 3.89
CA SER A 153 1.92 -3.95 2.73
C SER A 153 2.54 -2.58 3.01
N ASP A 154 2.52 -2.10 4.26
CA ASP A 154 2.92 -0.73 4.61
C ASP A 154 4.43 -0.60 4.87
N GLY A 155 5.17 -1.72 4.83
CA GLY A 155 6.60 -1.82 5.09
C GLY A 155 6.94 -1.90 6.59
N TYR A 156 5.95 -1.92 7.48
CA TYR A 156 6.17 -1.96 8.92
C TYR A 156 6.07 -3.38 9.46
N ILE A 157 7.19 -3.87 9.98
CA ILE A 157 7.26 -5.15 10.70
C ILE A 157 7.25 -4.86 12.20
N ALA A 158 6.17 -5.28 12.86
CA ALA A 158 6.06 -5.18 14.31
C ALA A 158 7.11 -6.05 15.03
N GLU A 159 7.80 -5.45 16.01
CA GLU A 159 8.80 -6.15 16.84
C GLU A 159 8.25 -6.59 18.20
N SER A 160 7.08 -6.07 18.60
CA SER A 160 6.43 -6.37 19.88
C SER A 160 5.21 -7.29 19.71
N SER A 161 4.82 -7.92 20.81
CA SER A 161 3.61 -8.75 20.89
C SER A 161 2.37 -7.95 20.47
N PRO A 162 1.39 -8.56 19.77
CA PRO A 162 0.10 -7.93 19.47
C PRO A 162 -0.72 -7.62 20.73
N PHE A 163 -0.37 -8.20 21.88
CA PHE A 163 -1.05 -7.97 23.15
C PHE A 163 -0.28 -7.03 24.10
N ASP A 164 0.84 -6.46 23.65
CA ASP A 164 1.57 -5.49 24.45
C ASP A 164 0.78 -4.18 24.56
N GLU A 165 0.73 -3.58 25.76
CA GLU A 165 0.02 -2.32 26.01
C GLU A 165 0.62 -1.16 25.19
N SER A 166 1.90 -1.27 24.84
CA SER A 166 2.59 -0.33 23.95
C SER A 166 2.11 -0.41 22.49
N ASN A 167 1.51 -1.54 22.11
CA ASN A 167 1.14 -1.90 20.75
C ASN A 167 -0.37 -1.85 20.58
N GLN A 168 -0.99 -0.71 20.87
CA GLN A 168 -2.43 -0.52 20.71
C GLN A 168 -2.83 -0.59 19.21
N ASN A 169 -2.95 -1.82 18.72
CA ASN A 169 -3.58 -2.27 17.47
C ASN A 169 -3.11 -1.56 16.18
N GLY A 170 -1.91 -0.98 16.20
CA GLY A 170 -1.43 -0.11 15.13
C GLY A 170 -0.62 -0.81 14.03
N SER A 171 -0.30 -2.09 14.23
CA SER A 171 0.70 -2.80 13.41
C SER A 171 0.38 -4.27 13.15
N TRP A 172 -0.67 -4.82 13.76
CA TRP A 172 -1.06 -6.22 13.56
C TRP A 172 -2.48 -6.30 13.02
N ILE A 173 -2.69 -7.12 12.00
CA ILE A 173 -4.01 -7.68 11.69
C ILE A 173 -4.12 -9.03 12.36
N GLY A 174 -5.23 -9.26 13.04
CA GLY A 174 -5.46 -10.45 13.85
C GLY A 174 -6.81 -11.09 13.52
N TRP A 175 -6.83 -12.41 13.43
CA TRP A 175 -8.06 -13.18 13.24
C TRP A 175 -8.22 -14.14 14.41
N SER A 176 -9.44 -14.25 14.93
CA SER A 176 -9.78 -15.19 16.00
C SER A 176 -10.45 -16.43 15.42
N ARG A 177 -9.98 -17.60 15.82
CA ARG A 177 -10.48 -18.91 15.36
C ARG A 177 -12.00 -19.03 15.47
N HIS A 178 -12.55 -18.55 16.58
CA HIS A 178 -13.99 -18.60 16.85
C HIS A 178 -14.80 -17.66 15.95
N HIS A 179 -14.24 -16.51 15.60
CA HIS A 179 -14.92 -15.51 14.76
C HIS A 179 -14.83 -15.85 13.27
N THR A 180 -13.80 -16.60 12.86
CA THR A 180 -13.53 -16.90 11.44
C THR A 180 -13.81 -18.35 11.06
N GLU A 181 -14.52 -19.11 11.88
CA GLU A 181 -14.84 -20.53 11.64
C GLU A 181 -13.59 -21.39 11.39
N GLY A 182 -12.45 -21.02 11.99
CA GLY A 182 -11.22 -21.80 11.96
C GLY A 182 -10.36 -21.68 10.71
N MET A 183 -10.66 -20.75 9.79
CA MET A 183 -9.77 -20.39 8.69
C MET A 183 -9.83 -18.92 8.31
N VAL A 184 -8.82 -18.42 7.61
CA VAL A 184 -8.83 -17.11 6.96
C VAL A 184 -8.26 -17.23 5.55
N THR A 185 -8.87 -16.55 4.60
CA THR A 185 -8.39 -16.47 3.22
C THR A 185 -7.89 -15.07 2.89
N LEU A 186 -6.66 -14.99 2.39
CA LEU A 186 -6.02 -13.80 1.86
C LEU A 186 -5.99 -13.89 0.33
N LEU A 187 -6.44 -12.84 -0.35
CA LEU A 187 -6.41 -12.73 -1.80
C LEU A 187 -5.50 -11.57 -2.16
N PHE A 188 -4.49 -11.81 -3.00
CA PHE A 188 -3.54 -10.82 -3.48
C PHE A 188 -3.65 -10.68 -4.99
N GLU A 189 -3.68 -9.44 -5.49
CA GLU A 189 -3.78 -9.12 -6.91
C GLU A 189 -2.59 -8.29 -7.37
N PHE A 190 -2.02 -8.68 -8.50
CA PHE A 190 -0.79 -8.09 -9.04
C PHE A 190 -1.05 -7.31 -10.33
N ASP A 191 -0.17 -6.35 -10.61
CA ASP A 191 -0.18 -5.50 -11.82
C ASP A 191 -0.21 -6.31 -13.12
N GLN A 192 0.56 -7.39 -13.18
CA GLN A 192 0.73 -8.25 -14.34
C GLN A 192 0.92 -9.72 -13.97
N LEU A 193 1.02 -10.57 -15.00
CA LEU A 193 1.35 -11.98 -14.82
C LEU A 193 2.80 -12.09 -14.33
N ARG A 194 3.00 -12.73 -13.18
CA ARG A 194 4.30 -12.81 -12.51
C ARG A 194 4.70 -14.24 -12.21
N ASN A 195 6.01 -14.47 -12.19
CA ASN A 195 6.62 -15.73 -11.83
C ASN A 195 7.01 -15.73 -10.34
N PHE A 196 6.24 -16.44 -9.51
CA PHE A 196 6.42 -16.40 -8.06
C PHE A 196 7.33 -17.50 -7.54
N SER A 197 8.38 -17.10 -6.81
CA SER A 197 9.31 -18.03 -6.17
C SER A 197 8.91 -18.32 -4.73
N GLU A 198 8.46 -17.30 -3.99
CA GLU A 198 8.20 -17.39 -2.55
C GLU A 198 7.16 -16.36 -2.12
N ILE A 199 6.38 -16.70 -1.10
CA ILE A 199 5.62 -15.75 -0.26
C ILE A 199 6.17 -15.83 1.16
N VAL A 200 6.33 -14.68 1.79
CA VAL A 200 6.77 -14.55 3.19
C VAL A 200 5.65 -13.90 3.99
N LEU A 201 5.13 -14.60 4.99
CA LEU A 201 4.15 -14.07 5.94
C LEU A 201 4.87 -13.75 7.25
N VAL A 202 4.88 -12.48 7.65
CA VAL A 202 5.48 -12.06 8.92
C VAL A 202 4.41 -12.13 10.01
N ALA A 203 4.56 -13.09 10.91
CA ALA A 203 3.50 -13.49 11.83
C ALA A 203 3.95 -13.55 13.30
N TYR A 204 2.99 -13.39 14.22
CA TYR A 204 3.19 -13.65 15.64
C TYR A 204 2.79 -15.09 15.99
N GLY A 205 3.68 -15.82 16.67
CA GLY A 205 3.41 -17.17 17.16
C GLY A 205 3.49 -18.27 16.08
N ARG A 206 2.83 -19.41 16.35
CA ARG A 206 2.93 -20.65 15.57
C ARG A 206 1.79 -20.77 14.54
N LEU A 207 2.14 -20.94 13.27
CA LEU A 207 1.31 -21.54 12.22
C LEU A 207 1.75 -23.01 12.10
N SER A 208 0.83 -23.93 11.79
CA SER A 208 1.09 -25.37 11.90
C SER A 208 2.30 -25.87 11.06
N ASN A 209 2.98 -26.88 11.63
CA ASN A 209 4.12 -27.67 11.13
C ASN A 209 5.54 -27.07 11.09
N ILE A 210 5.86 -25.98 11.79
CA ILE A 210 7.26 -25.65 12.14
C ILE A 210 7.34 -25.19 13.62
N ASP A 211 8.21 -25.85 14.40
CA ASP A 211 8.51 -25.55 15.81
C ASP A 211 9.72 -24.61 15.91
N VAL A 212 9.52 -23.32 16.19
CA VAL A 212 10.51 -22.44 16.85
C VAL A 212 9.77 -21.36 17.65
N ILE A 213 10.28 -21.08 18.85
CA ILE A 213 9.76 -20.13 19.84
C ILE A 213 10.34 -18.72 19.54
N PHE A 214 9.44 -17.74 19.34
CA PHE A 214 9.62 -16.32 18.94
C PHE A 214 10.05 -16.04 17.48
N ARG A 215 9.25 -15.19 16.78
CA ARG A 215 9.42 -14.69 15.40
C ARG A 215 9.55 -15.80 14.34
N ASN A 216 8.48 -16.03 13.58
CA ASN A 216 8.52 -16.92 12.42
C ASN A 216 8.04 -16.18 11.17
N ASP A 217 8.99 -15.90 10.26
CA ASP A 217 8.66 -15.57 8.88
C ASP A 217 8.30 -16.88 8.17
N TYR A 218 7.03 -17.07 7.82
CA TYR A 218 6.62 -18.27 7.11
C TYR A 218 6.91 -18.10 5.64
N ARG A 219 8.00 -18.73 5.20
CA ARG A 219 8.43 -18.77 3.80
C ARG A 219 7.80 -19.97 3.10
N ILE A 220 6.91 -19.70 2.16
CA ILE A 220 6.23 -20.75 1.40
C ILE A 220 6.73 -20.70 -0.05
N PRO A 221 7.43 -21.74 -0.53
CA PRO A 221 7.87 -21.79 -1.91
C PRO A 221 6.67 -21.88 -2.86
N LEU A 222 6.65 -21.03 -3.87
CA LEU A 222 5.63 -21.00 -4.93
C LEU A 222 6.11 -21.71 -6.20
N HIS A 223 7.30 -22.28 -6.19
CA HIS A 223 7.86 -23.15 -7.24
C HIS A 223 7.77 -22.56 -8.66
N ARG A 224 8.02 -21.25 -8.78
CA ARG A 224 7.99 -20.52 -10.05
C ARG A 224 6.63 -20.58 -10.76
N ARG A 225 5.54 -20.62 -9.99
CA ARG A 225 4.18 -20.62 -10.54
C ARG A 225 3.83 -19.24 -11.09
N MET A 226 3.19 -19.25 -12.26
CA MET A 226 2.72 -18.05 -12.93
C MET A 226 1.32 -17.67 -12.46
N ALA A 227 1.12 -16.44 -12.01
CA ALA A 227 -0.20 -15.96 -11.62
C ALA A 227 -0.33 -14.44 -11.72
N LYS A 228 -1.56 -13.95 -11.81
CA LYS A 228 -1.91 -12.53 -11.58
C LYS A 228 -2.65 -12.32 -10.25
N LYS A 229 -3.17 -13.41 -9.68
CA LYS A 229 -3.84 -13.43 -8.37
C LYS A 229 -3.30 -14.61 -7.56
N ILE A 230 -3.03 -14.41 -6.28
CA ILE A 230 -2.64 -15.47 -5.34
C ILE A 230 -3.70 -15.54 -4.25
N ARG A 231 -4.21 -16.75 -3.99
CA ARG A 231 -5.07 -17.04 -2.84
C ARG A 231 -4.29 -17.87 -1.83
N VAL A 232 -4.23 -17.40 -0.60
CA VAL A 232 -3.64 -18.11 0.55
C VAL A 232 -4.74 -18.38 1.55
N THR A 233 -4.92 -19.64 1.94
CA THR A 233 -5.86 -20.02 3.01
C THR A 233 -5.03 -20.51 4.19
N LEU A 234 -5.19 -19.85 5.33
CA LEU A 234 -4.51 -20.17 6.57
C LEU A 234 -5.50 -20.89 7.49
N TRP A 235 -5.06 -22.01 8.05
CA TRP A 235 -5.79 -22.78 9.04
C TRP A 235 -5.20 -22.50 10.42
N PHE A 236 -6.08 -22.41 11.42
CA PHE A 236 -5.69 -22.06 12.77
C PHE A 236 -5.01 -23.25 13.47
N ALA A 237 -3.77 -23.04 13.92
CA ALA A 237 -3.09 -23.93 14.85
C ALA A 237 -3.37 -23.55 16.32
N ASN A 238 -3.70 -22.28 16.57
CA ASN A 238 -3.99 -21.69 17.88
C ASN A 238 -5.30 -20.88 17.79
N ASP A 239 -5.72 -20.22 18.87
CA ASP A 239 -6.94 -19.40 18.88
C ASP A 239 -6.85 -18.13 18.03
N TRP A 240 -5.63 -17.70 17.69
CA TRP A 240 -5.39 -16.49 16.91
C TRP A 240 -4.33 -16.70 15.83
N ILE A 241 -4.48 -15.96 14.74
CA ILE A 241 -3.44 -15.71 13.74
C ILE A 241 -3.22 -14.20 13.69
N PHE A 242 -1.96 -13.76 13.73
CA PHE A 242 -1.60 -12.36 13.58
C PHE A 242 -0.55 -12.20 12.50
N LEU A 243 -0.76 -11.21 11.62
CA LEU A 243 0.17 -10.83 10.57
C LEU A 243 0.45 -9.32 10.66
N THR A 244 1.71 -8.94 10.42
CA THR A 244 2.14 -7.53 10.34
C THR A 244 2.50 -7.13 8.92
N GLU A 245 2.95 -8.07 8.08
CA GLU A 245 3.48 -7.77 6.74
C GLU A 245 3.46 -9.02 5.86
N VAL A 246 3.29 -8.84 4.55
CA VAL A 246 3.34 -9.93 3.56
C VAL A 246 4.21 -9.55 2.36
N HIS A 247 5.26 -10.33 2.11
CA HIS A 247 6.14 -10.11 0.98
C HIS A 247 6.05 -11.20 -0.08
N PHE A 248 6.31 -10.83 -1.34
CA PHE A 248 6.35 -11.75 -2.47
C PHE A 248 7.68 -11.63 -3.22
N SER A 249 8.36 -12.76 -3.38
CA SER A 249 9.53 -12.85 -4.26
C SER A 249 9.07 -13.28 -5.65
N SER A 250 9.06 -12.35 -6.61
CA SER A 250 8.62 -12.62 -7.99
C SER A 250 9.46 -11.91 -9.05
N GLY A 251 9.50 -12.49 -10.26
CA GLY A 251 10.11 -11.88 -11.45
C GLY A 251 9.06 -11.55 -12.51
N LEU A 252 9.39 -10.59 -13.39
CA LEU A 252 8.61 -10.34 -14.60
C LEU A 252 8.67 -11.54 -15.53
N PHE A 253 7.58 -11.77 -16.25
CA PHE A 253 7.55 -12.77 -17.30
C PHE A 253 8.16 -12.19 -18.58
N GLU A 254 9.32 -12.68 -18.98
CA GLU A 254 9.83 -12.46 -20.33
C GLU A 254 9.42 -13.65 -21.20
N ILE A 255 8.49 -13.43 -22.13
CA ILE A 255 8.31 -14.36 -23.23
C ILE A 255 9.49 -14.12 -24.17
N LEU A 256 10.48 -15.01 -24.14
CA LEU A 256 11.36 -15.18 -25.30
C LEU A 256 10.51 -15.78 -26.43
N ILE A 257 9.82 -14.92 -27.19
CA ILE A 257 9.32 -15.35 -28.49
C ILE A 257 10.57 -15.51 -29.34
N PHE A 258 11.06 -16.74 -29.48
CA PHE A 258 11.87 -17.10 -30.64
C PHE A 258 10.96 -16.92 -31.86
N LEU A 259 10.92 -15.70 -32.41
CA LEU A 259 10.59 -15.53 -33.82
C LEU A 259 11.79 -16.09 -34.58
N ASP A 260 11.85 -17.41 -34.71
CA ASP A 260 12.62 -17.99 -35.80
C ASP A 260 12.04 -17.36 -37.08
N LYS A 261 12.84 -16.48 -37.67
CA LYS A 261 12.67 -16.09 -39.06
C LYS A 261 12.71 -17.38 -39.87
N LEU A 262 11.54 -17.94 -40.17
CA LEU A 262 11.36 -18.81 -41.32
C LEU A 262 11.68 -17.96 -42.56
N TYR A 263 12.96 -17.89 -42.91
CA TYR A 263 13.40 -17.64 -44.27
C TYR A 263 12.97 -18.88 -45.06
N MET A 264 11.81 -18.81 -45.70
CA MET A 264 11.51 -19.65 -46.84
C MET A 264 12.37 -19.13 -48.00
N GLN A 265 13.50 -19.79 -48.26
CA GLN A 265 14.09 -19.80 -49.61
C GLN A 265 13.26 -20.77 -50.46
N GLY A 266 12.81 -20.28 -51.61
CA GLY A 266 12.03 -21.00 -52.62
C GLY A 266 11.32 -20.01 -53.52
#